data_AF-A0A498IFU2-F1
#
_entry.id   AF-A0A498IFU2-F1
#
_cell.length_a   1.000
_cell.length_b   1.000
_cell.length_c   1.000
_cell.angle_alpha   90.00
_cell.angle_beta   90.00
_cell.angle_gamma   90.00
#
_symmetry.space_group_name_H-M   'P 1'
#
loop_
_entity.id
_entity.type
_entity.pdbx_description
1 polymer ?
#
loop_
_entity_poly.entity_id
_entity_poly.type
_entity_poly.pdbx_seq_one_letter_code
_entity_poly.pdbx_strand_id
1 'polypeptide(L)'
;MGPASRKFGRQKLQTQLQQLPPSPISLFKTVYQIRNDFKDYSEFLFKKFGDRVKHWFTINEPNIVAQYGYELGISPPGRCSLPSALCALGSPVKCFETVGPCKFGGNSSTEPYIAAHNIILAHATMVKLYKEKYQARLL
;
A
#
# COMPACT_ATOMS: atom_id res chain seq x y z
N MET A 1 16.14 -11.81 -39.29
CA MET A 1 15.74 -11.90 -37.87
C MET A 1 14.25 -11.64 -37.73
N GLY A 2 13.48 -12.66 -37.35
CA GLY A 2 12.02 -12.64 -37.38
C GLY A 2 11.33 -11.82 -36.27
N PRO A 3 10.04 -11.49 -36.42
CA PRO A 3 9.24 -10.73 -35.46
C PRO A 3 9.11 -11.37 -34.05
N ALA A 4 9.37 -12.68 -33.92
CA ALA A 4 9.33 -13.40 -32.64
C ALA A 4 10.46 -12.96 -31.67
N SER A 5 11.68 -12.72 -32.16
CA SER A 5 12.82 -12.32 -31.32
C SER A 5 12.67 -10.91 -30.75
N ARG A 6 11.93 -10.01 -31.45
CA ARG A 6 11.63 -8.65 -30.96
C ARG A 6 10.58 -8.64 -29.84
N LYS A 7 9.61 -9.55 -29.86
CA LYS A 7 8.62 -9.70 -28.78
C LYS A 7 9.27 -10.26 -27.51
N PHE A 8 10.14 -11.26 -27.63
CA PHE A 8 10.88 -11.83 -26.50
C PHE A 8 11.80 -10.80 -25.83
N GLY A 9 12.49 -9.96 -26.62
CA GLY A 9 13.31 -8.85 -26.10
C GLY A 9 12.50 -7.77 -25.37
N ARG A 10 11.32 -7.39 -25.90
CA ARG A 10 10.42 -6.42 -25.24
C ARG A 10 9.82 -6.95 -23.94
N GLN A 11 9.44 -8.22 -23.89
CA GLN A 11 8.97 -8.85 -22.66
C GLN A 11 10.07 -8.87 -21.60
N LYS A 12 11.30 -9.26 -21.97
CA LYS A 12 12.44 -9.27 -21.04
C LYS A 12 12.77 -7.86 -20.51
N LEU A 13 12.71 -6.83 -21.36
CA LEU A 13 12.87 -5.42 -20.97
C LEU A 13 11.74 -4.91 -20.08
N GLN A 14 10.48 -5.27 -20.34
CA GLN A 14 9.33 -4.91 -19.49
C GLN A 14 9.41 -5.57 -18.12
N THR A 15 9.81 -6.85 -18.05
CA THR A 15 10.03 -7.55 -16.78
C THR A 15 11.19 -6.91 -16.00
N GLN A 16 12.25 -6.45 -16.66
CA GLN A 16 13.35 -5.72 -16.01
C GLN A 16 12.92 -4.33 -15.51
N LEU A 17 12.10 -3.58 -16.26
CA LEU A 17 11.59 -2.27 -15.84
C LEU A 17 10.64 -2.34 -14.63
N GLN A 18 9.92 -3.45 -14.45
CA GLN A 18 9.07 -3.68 -13.27
C GLN A 18 9.85 -4.04 -12.01
N GLN A 19 11.11 -4.43 -12.14
CA GLN A 19 12.01 -4.79 -11.03
C GLN A 19 12.88 -3.61 -10.56
N LEU A 20 12.92 -2.51 -11.32
CA LEU A 20 13.65 -1.32 -10.92
C LEU A 20 12.90 -0.59 -9.81
N PRO A 21 13.61 -0.04 -8.79
CA PRO A 21 12.97 0.80 -7.80
C PRO A 21 12.27 1.98 -8.49
N PRO A 22 11.09 2.41 -8.00
CA PRO A 22 10.41 3.56 -8.58
C PRO A 22 11.35 4.76 -8.56
N SER A 23 11.42 5.50 -9.67
CA SER A 23 12.20 6.73 -9.69
C SER A 23 11.72 7.65 -8.56
N PRO A 24 12.58 8.49 -7.97
CA PRO A 24 12.18 9.42 -6.92
C PRO A 24 10.93 10.21 -7.29
N ILE A 25 10.80 10.63 -8.55
CA ILE A 25 9.62 11.35 -9.08
C ILE A 25 8.35 10.49 -9.03
N SER A 26 8.44 9.21 -9.40
CA SER A 26 7.31 8.28 -9.33
C SER A 26 6.88 8.05 -7.87
N LEU A 27 7.83 7.86 -6.98
CA LEU A 27 7.59 7.70 -5.54
C LEU A 27 6.93 8.94 -4.93
N PHE A 28 7.44 10.14 -5.23
CA PHE A 28 6.86 11.41 -4.78
C PHE A 28 5.43 11.61 -5.28
N LYS A 29 5.14 11.25 -6.54
CA LYS A 29 3.78 11.33 -7.09
C LYS A 29 2.82 10.41 -6.32
N THR A 30 3.22 9.18 -6.03
CA THR A 30 2.39 8.23 -5.27
C THR A 30 2.15 8.69 -3.83
N VAL A 31 3.19 9.18 -3.14
CA VAL A 31 3.11 9.73 -1.77
C VAL A 31 2.16 10.92 -1.70
N TYR A 32 2.30 11.86 -2.64
CA TYR A 32 1.47 13.06 -2.68
C TYR A 32 0.00 12.75 -3.01
N GLN A 33 -0.22 11.77 -3.89
CA GLN A 33 -1.54 11.37 -4.33
C GLN A 33 -2.34 10.71 -3.20
N ILE A 34 -1.81 9.66 -2.55
CA ILE A 34 -2.55 8.93 -1.51
C ILE A 34 -2.95 9.82 -0.34
N ARG A 35 -2.08 10.76 0.03
CA ARG A 35 -2.34 11.70 1.12
C ARG A 35 -3.52 12.61 0.80
N ASN A 36 -3.57 13.16 -0.41
CA ASN A 36 -4.62 14.08 -0.82
C ASN A 36 -5.94 13.33 -1.05
N ASP A 37 -5.89 12.17 -1.68
CA ASP A 37 -7.08 11.33 -1.90
C ASP A 37 -7.71 10.91 -0.55
N PHE A 38 -6.90 10.49 0.43
CA PHE A 38 -7.38 10.16 1.77
C PHE A 38 -7.93 11.38 2.52
N LYS A 39 -7.30 12.55 2.35
CA LYS A 39 -7.79 13.81 2.92
C LYS A 39 -9.17 14.18 2.35
N ASP A 40 -9.33 14.11 1.03
CA ASP A 40 -10.58 14.48 0.36
C ASP A 40 -11.71 13.50 0.71
N TYR A 41 -11.40 12.21 0.78
CA TYR A 41 -12.32 11.19 1.30
C TYR A 41 -12.74 11.48 2.74
N SER A 42 -11.77 11.76 3.62
CA SER A 42 -12.04 12.09 5.02
C SER A 42 -12.90 13.35 5.15
N GLU A 43 -12.61 14.39 4.37
CA GLU A 43 -13.38 15.64 4.37
C GLU A 43 -14.84 15.38 3.97
N PHE A 44 -15.07 14.56 2.95
CA PHE A 44 -16.41 14.14 2.56
C PHE A 44 -17.14 13.45 3.72
N LEU A 45 -16.49 12.51 4.40
CA LEU A 45 -17.09 11.80 5.54
C LEU A 45 -17.45 12.75 6.69
N PHE A 46 -16.57 13.68 7.07
CA PHE A 46 -16.86 14.63 8.15
C PHE A 46 -18.02 15.55 7.79
N LYS A 47 -18.09 16.03 6.54
CA LYS A 47 -19.23 16.85 6.08
C LYS A 47 -20.55 16.08 6.11
N LYS A 48 -20.53 14.78 5.84
CA LYS A 48 -21.76 13.95 5.72
C LYS A 48 -22.23 13.35 7.03
N PHE A 49 -21.31 13.06 7.95
CA PHE A 49 -21.63 12.27 9.14
C PHE A 49 -21.10 12.89 10.45
N GLY A 50 -20.31 13.96 10.40
CA GLY A 50 -19.70 14.58 11.59
C GLY A 50 -20.71 15.21 12.56
N ASP A 51 -21.94 15.45 12.13
CA ASP A 51 -23.06 15.85 12.98
C ASP A 51 -23.41 14.76 14.00
N ARG A 52 -23.31 13.48 13.63
CA ARG A 52 -23.65 12.32 14.47
C ARG A 52 -22.43 11.54 14.97
N VAL A 53 -21.39 11.39 14.17
CA VAL A 53 -20.21 10.59 14.51
C VAL A 53 -19.15 11.49 15.17
N LYS A 54 -18.89 11.24 16.46
CA LYS A 54 -17.95 12.04 17.29
C LYS A 54 -16.60 11.37 17.53
N HIS A 55 -16.50 10.08 17.24
CA HIS A 55 -15.27 9.31 17.41
C HIS A 55 -14.89 8.67 16.09
N TRP A 56 -13.63 8.86 15.67
CA TRP A 56 -13.13 8.42 14.38
C TRP A 56 -11.82 7.66 14.58
N PHE A 57 -11.73 6.48 13.97
CA PHE A 57 -10.46 5.81 13.72
C PHE A 57 -10.09 6.06 12.25
N THR A 58 -8.82 6.38 11.98
CA THR A 58 -8.39 6.70 10.61
C THR A 58 -8.12 5.46 9.78
N ILE A 59 -7.21 4.60 10.25
CA ILE A 59 -6.68 3.45 9.53
C ILE A 59 -6.57 2.32 10.56
N ASN A 60 -7.25 1.21 10.28
CA ASN A 60 -7.16 0.00 11.09
C ASN A 60 -5.86 -0.74 10.77
N GLU A 61 -5.17 -1.23 11.80
CA GLU A 61 -4.01 -2.14 11.71
C GLU A 61 -2.99 -1.76 10.61
N PRO A 62 -2.38 -0.57 10.70
CA PRO A 62 -1.46 -0.08 9.67
C PRO A 62 -0.23 -0.99 9.47
N ASN A 63 0.20 -1.68 10.53
CA ASN A 63 1.26 -2.69 10.47
C ASN A 63 0.87 -3.90 9.63
N ILE A 64 -0.37 -4.38 9.71
CA ILE A 64 -0.85 -5.51 8.91
C ILE A 64 -0.97 -5.10 7.44
N VAL A 65 -1.46 -3.89 7.15
CA VAL A 65 -1.50 -3.36 5.77
C VAL A 65 -0.10 -3.33 5.14
N ALA A 66 0.89 -2.81 5.87
CA ALA A 66 2.27 -2.76 5.39
C ALA A 66 2.88 -4.16 5.22
N GLN A 67 2.75 -5.02 6.22
CA GLN A 67 3.35 -6.36 6.21
C GLN A 67 2.65 -7.28 5.20
N TYR A 68 1.34 -7.43 5.26
CA TYR A 68 0.63 -8.42 4.44
C TYR A 68 0.54 -7.95 2.99
N GLY A 69 0.47 -6.64 2.75
CA GLY A 69 0.38 -6.05 1.42
C GLY A 69 1.71 -5.92 0.68
N TYR A 70 2.81 -5.66 1.40
CA TYR A 70 4.10 -5.26 0.82
C TYR A 70 5.32 -6.07 1.29
N GLU A 71 5.19 -6.91 2.32
CA GLU A 71 6.27 -7.80 2.79
C GLU A 71 6.01 -9.26 2.39
N LEU A 72 4.81 -9.75 2.73
CA LEU A 72 4.41 -11.15 2.61
C LEU A 72 3.58 -11.44 1.35
N GLY A 73 2.94 -10.41 0.80
CA GLY A 73 2.08 -10.50 -0.38
C GLY A 73 0.81 -11.34 -0.21
N ILE A 74 0.31 -11.49 1.02
CA ILE A 74 -0.92 -12.21 1.36
C ILE A 74 -2.16 -11.37 1.00
N SER A 75 -2.10 -10.06 1.26
CA SER A 75 -3.20 -9.13 1.04
C SER A 75 -2.91 -8.22 -0.16
N PRO A 76 -3.93 -7.61 -0.78
CA PRO A 76 -3.71 -6.59 -1.80
C PRO A 76 -2.77 -5.47 -1.29
N PRO A 77 -1.82 -4.97 -2.11
CA PRO A 77 -1.63 -5.28 -3.54
C PRO A 77 -0.84 -6.57 -3.84
N GLY A 78 -0.48 -7.37 -2.84
CA GLY A 78 0.19 -8.66 -3.05
C GLY A 78 1.65 -8.51 -3.51
N ARG A 79 2.32 -7.44 -3.06
CA ARG A 79 3.71 -7.13 -3.44
C ARG A 79 4.67 -7.71 -2.41
N CYS A 80 5.75 -8.33 -2.88
CA CYS A 80 6.78 -8.93 -2.04
C CYS A 80 7.97 -9.42 -2.89
N SER A 81 9.00 -9.98 -2.26
CA SER A 81 10.22 -10.49 -2.93
C SER A 81 10.35 -12.02 -2.99
N LEU A 82 9.41 -12.78 -2.43
CA LEU A 82 9.44 -14.25 -2.41
C LEU A 82 9.20 -14.86 -3.82
N PRO A 83 10.13 -15.68 -4.34
CA PRO A 83 10.02 -16.25 -5.68
C PRO A 83 9.06 -17.45 -5.77
N SER A 84 8.79 -18.10 -4.63
CA SER A 84 7.90 -19.26 -4.52
C SER A 84 6.94 -19.07 -3.35
N ALA A 85 5.79 -19.76 -3.39
CA ALA A 85 4.92 -19.86 -2.22
C ALA A 85 5.64 -20.57 -1.09
N LEU A 86 5.52 -20.04 0.13
CA LEU A 86 5.93 -20.69 1.36
C LEU A 86 4.76 -20.73 2.33
N CYS A 87 4.73 -21.73 3.20
CA CYS A 87 3.76 -21.75 4.28
C CYS A 87 4.23 -20.83 5.41
N ALA A 88 3.45 -19.80 5.74
CA ALA A 88 3.75 -18.90 6.85
C ALA A 88 3.12 -19.38 8.17
N LEU A 89 1.94 -20.00 8.10
CA LEU A 89 1.25 -20.54 9.27
C LEU A 89 0.84 -21.98 9.02
N GLY A 90 1.40 -22.90 9.81
CA GLY A 90 1.16 -24.33 9.71
C GLY A 90 2.38 -25.12 9.23
N SER A 91 2.13 -26.36 8.82
CA SER A 91 3.16 -27.24 8.25
C SER A 91 3.09 -27.19 6.72
N PRO A 92 4.19 -27.49 5.98
CA PRO A 92 4.14 -27.61 4.52
C PRO A 92 3.02 -28.52 3.99
N VAL A 93 2.59 -29.50 4.77
CA VAL A 93 1.52 -30.45 4.40
C VAL A 93 0.12 -29.96 4.79
N LYS A 94 0.02 -29.09 5.82
CA LYS A 94 -1.23 -28.53 6.31
C LYS A 94 -1.03 -27.04 6.55
N CYS A 95 -1.02 -26.30 5.46
CA CYS A 95 -0.81 -24.86 5.48
C CYS A 95 -2.12 -24.12 5.67
N PHE A 96 -2.15 -23.20 6.63
CA PHE A 96 -3.28 -22.33 6.90
C PHE A 96 -3.15 -20.97 6.21
N GLU A 97 -1.93 -20.47 6.03
CA GLU A 97 -1.67 -19.22 5.33
C GLU A 97 -0.38 -19.30 4.52
N THR A 98 -0.47 -18.89 3.25
CA THR A 98 0.66 -18.94 2.31
C THR A 98 1.16 -17.54 2.00
N VAL A 99 2.48 -17.37 1.94
CA VAL A 99 3.15 -16.13 1.52
C VAL A 99 3.80 -16.33 0.16
N GLY A 100 3.75 -15.30 -0.69
CA GLY A 100 4.14 -15.43 -2.09
C GLY A 100 3.34 -16.52 -2.86
N PRO A 101 3.79 -16.93 -4.06
CA PRO A 101 4.84 -16.28 -4.84
C PRO A 101 4.40 -14.88 -5.25
N CYS A 102 5.34 -13.94 -5.25
CA CYS A 102 5.05 -12.53 -5.48
C CYS A 102 4.89 -12.24 -6.97
N LYS A 103 3.74 -12.63 -7.54
CA LYS A 103 3.44 -12.50 -8.98
C LYS A 103 3.48 -11.04 -9.46
N PHE A 104 3.26 -10.09 -8.55
CA PHE A 104 3.27 -8.65 -8.83
C PHE A 104 4.61 -7.97 -8.55
N GLY A 105 5.64 -8.75 -8.16
CA GLY A 105 6.94 -8.25 -7.75
C GLY A 105 6.88 -7.38 -6.50
N GLY A 106 8.01 -6.75 -6.17
CA GLY A 106 8.13 -5.86 -5.01
C GLY A 106 9.42 -6.05 -4.25
N ASN A 107 9.66 -5.14 -3.32
CA ASN A 107 10.81 -5.19 -2.43
C ASN A 107 10.37 -5.23 -0.97
N SER A 108 10.34 -6.43 -0.39
CA SER A 108 9.94 -6.66 1.00
C SER A 108 10.87 -5.94 2.00
N SER A 109 12.08 -5.55 1.60
CA SER A 109 13.02 -4.80 2.45
C SER A 109 12.80 -3.29 2.43
N THR A 110 11.96 -2.74 1.54
CA THR A 110 11.75 -1.29 1.41
C THR A 110 10.29 -0.87 1.34
N GLU A 111 9.45 -1.59 0.62
CA GLU A 111 8.05 -1.22 0.38
C GLU A 111 7.17 -1.20 1.63
N PRO A 112 7.30 -2.12 2.61
CA PRO A 112 6.53 -2.02 3.85
C PRO A 112 6.77 -0.70 4.59
N TYR A 113 8.01 -0.21 4.61
CA TYR A 113 8.36 1.06 5.25
C TYR A 113 7.82 2.27 4.50
N ILE A 114 7.83 2.22 3.16
CA ILE A 114 7.23 3.26 2.31
C ILE A 114 5.71 3.31 2.54
N ALA A 115 5.05 2.15 2.57
CA ALA A 115 3.62 2.05 2.83
C ALA A 115 3.27 2.59 4.23
N ALA A 116 4.00 2.15 5.27
CA ALA A 116 3.83 2.63 6.63
C ALA A 116 4.03 4.14 6.75
N HIS A 117 5.07 4.70 6.11
CA HIS A 117 5.31 6.14 6.09
C HIS A 117 4.12 6.92 5.51
N ASN A 118 3.59 6.46 4.37
CA ASN A 118 2.42 7.08 3.73
C ASN A 118 1.16 6.98 4.58
N ILE A 119 0.94 5.83 5.23
CA ILE A 119 -0.17 5.63 6.16
C ILE A 119 -0.09 6.64 7.33
N ILE A 120 1.10 6.85 7.90
CA ILE A 120 1.31 7.83 8.97
C ILE A 120 1.04 9.26 8.48
N LEU A 121 1.55 9.64 7.31
CA LEU A 121 1.31 10.97 6.74
C LEU A 121 -0.17 11.19 6.41
N ALA A 122 -0.88 10.18 5.90
CA ALA A 122 -2.31 10.23 5.63
C ALA A 122 -3.11 10.41 6.93
N HIS A 123 -2.79 9.63 7.98
CA HIS A 123 -3.35 9.80 9.32
C HIS A 123 -3.15 11.23 9.83
N ALA A 124 -1.91 11.73 9.83
CA ALA A 124 -1.59 13.08 10.32
C ALA A 124 -2.35 14.17 9.54
N THR A 125 -2.50 13.99 8.22
CA THR A 125 -3.23 14.92 7.35
C THR A 125 -4.71 14.96 7.68
N MET A 126 -5.36 13.79 7.85
CA MET A 126 -6.75 13.72 8.27
C MET A 126 -6.93 14.34 9.67
N VAL A 127 -6.07 14.00 10.63
CA VAL A 127 -6.20 14.49 12.02
C VAL A 127 -6.06 16.00 12.06
N LYS A 128 -5.12 16.57 11.30
CA LYS A 128 -4.99 18.02 11.15
C LYS A 128 -6.27 18.64 10.60
N LEU A 129 -6.80 18.10 9.49
CA LEU A 129 -8.06 18.56 8.89
C LEU A 129 -9.23 18.51 9.89
N TYR A 130 -9.37 17.40 10.62
CA TYR A 130 -10.44 17.22 11.60
C TYR A 130 -10.34 18.26 12.71
N LYS A 131 -9.16 18.42 13.33
CA LYS A 131 -8.93 19.39 14.41
C LYS A 131 -9.15 20.84 13.99
N GLU A 132 -8.76 21.20 12.78
CA GLU A 132 -8.86 22.59 12.31
C GLU A 132 -10.27 22.98 11.86
N LYS A 133 -11.07 22.03 11.35
CA LYS A 133 -12.36 22.35 10.69
C LYS A 133 -13.60 21.67 11.27
N TYR A 134 -13.47 20.50 11.89
CA TYR A 134 -14.61 19.64 12.21
C TYR A 134 -14.74 19.27 13.69
N GLN A 135 -13.65 19.32 14.45
CA GLN A 135 -13.70 19.16 15.89
C GLN A 135 -14.32 20.42 16.48
N ALA A 136 -15.55 20.30 16.99
CA ALA A 136 -16.14 21.37 17.78
C ALA A 136 -15.20 21.71 18.93
N ARG A 137 -14.80 22.98 19.05
CA ARG A 137 -14.25 23.47 20.32
C ARG A 137 -15.38 23.34 21.32
N LEU A 138 -15.19 22.48 22.32
CA LEU A 138 -15.94 22.59 23.56
C LEU A 138 -15.61 23.99 24.09
N LEU A 139 -16.51 24.94 23.87
CA LEU A 139 -16.53 26.23 24.56
C LEU A 139 -17.26 26.05 25.89
#